data_AF-A0A518N321-F1
#
_entry.id   AF-A0A518N321-F1
#
_cell.length_a   1.000
_cell.length_b   1.000
_cell.length_c   1.000
_cell.angle_alpha   90.00
_cell.angle_beta   90.00
_cell.angle_gamma   90.00
#
_symmetry.space_group_name_H-M   'P 1'
#
loop_
_entity.id
_entity.type
_entity.pdbx_description
1 polymer ?
#
loop_
_entity_poly.entity_id
_entity_poly.type
_entity_poly.pdbx_seq_one_letter_code
_entity_poly.pdbx_strand_id
1 'polypeptide(L)'
;MSAVAWDPWQREVLEALGHRVYARAPRPGDVVPEDPLAHALLRAAGRTPSDADAAALLRELPPLAALRADPAAKRALWPRLRALRRGGAA
;
A
#
# COMPACT_ATOMS: atom_id res chain seq x y z
N MET A 1 -0.17 -4.59 -20.18
CA MET A 1 -1.41 -3.88 -20.58
C MET A 1 -2.40 -4.04 -19.44
N SER A 2 -2.57 -3.00 -18.63
CA SER A 2 -3.48 -3.04 -17.48
C SER A 2 -4.89 -3.34 -17.98
N ALA A 3 -5.58 -4.31 -17.38
CA ALA A 3 -6.97 -4.59 -17.69
C ALA A 3 -7.78 -3.35 -17.27
N VAL A 4 -8.18 -2.54 -18.25
CA VAL A 4 -9.14 -1.46 -18.01
C VAL A 4 -10.42 -2.15 -17.54
N ALA A 5 -10.69 -2.01 -16.25
CA ALA A 5 -11.96 -2.39 -15.68
C ALA A 5 -13.03 -1.50 -16.31
N TRP A 6 -13.76 -2.02 -17.29
CA TRP A 6 -14.94 -1.46 -17.97
C TRP A 6 -14.89 0.04 -18.28
N ASP A 7 -14.87 0.41 -19.56
CA ASP A 7 -14.89 1.82 -19.95
C ASP A 7 -16.23 2.53 -19.58
N PRO A 8 -16.29 3.87 -19.60
CA PRO A 8 -17.48 4.61 -19.18
C PRO A 8 -18.75 4.25 -19.95
N TRP A 9 -18.67 4.08 -21.27
CA TRP A 9 -19.82 3.73 -22.11
C TRP A 9 -20.36 2.35 -21.74
N GLN A 10 -19.47 1.38 -21.51
CA GLN A 10 -19.88 0.02 -21.15
C GLN A 10 -20.62 -0.01 -19.80
N ARG A 11 -20.21 0.84 -18.86
CA ARG A 11 -20.87 0.96 -17.55
C ARG A 11 -22.27 1.53 -17.69
N GLU A 12 -22.46 2.54 -18.54
CA GLU A 12 -23.77 3.13 -18.82
C GLU A 12 -24.73 2.11 -19.44
N VAL A 13 -24.25 1.30 -20.39
CA VAL A 13 -25.06 0.23 -21.00
C VAL A 13 -25.44 -0.83 -19.98
N LEU A 14 -24.50 -1.26 -19.13
CA LEU A 14 -24.80 -2.22 -18.07
C LEU A 14 -25.81 -1.68 -17.06
N GLU A 15 -25.69 -0.40 -16.69
CA GLU A 15 -26.63 0.27 -15.80
C GLU A 15 -28.03 0.39 -16.44
N ALA A 16 -28.12 0.74 -17.72
CA ALA A 16 -29.37 0.78 -18.47
C ALA A 16 -30.05 -0.60 -18.59
N LEU A 17 -29.25 -1.67 -18.61
CA LEU A 17 -29.73 -3.06 -18.53
C LEU A 17 -30.09 -3.50 -17.09
N GLY A 18 -29.95 -2.61 -16.10
CA GLY A 18 -30.26 -2.88 -14.69
C GLY A 18 -29.14 -3.59 -13.92
N HIS A 19 -27.93 -3.69 -14.48
CA HIS A 19 -26.78 -4.29 -13.82
C HIS A 19 -25.94 -3.22 -13.10
N ARG A 20 -25.67 -3.45 -11.80
CA ARG A 20 -24.78 -2.60 -11.01
C ARG A 20 -23.34 -3.13 -11.07
N VAL A 21 -22.41 -2.31 -11.54
CA VAL A 21 -20.99 -2.65 -11.60
C VAL A 21 -20.34 -2.48 -10.22
N TYR A 22 -19.75 -3.55 -9.70
CA TYR A 22 -18.97 -3.53 -8.47
C TYR A 22 -17.47 -3.61 -8.77
N ALA A 23 -16.66 -2.88 -8.01
CA ALA A 23 -15.22 -3.03 -8.04
C ALA A 23 -14.80 -4.22 -7.16
N ARG A 24 -13.74 -4.93 -7.56
CA ARG A 24 -13.14 -5.96 -6.71
C ARG A 24 -12.51 -5.30 -5.49
N ALA A 25 -12.95 -5.69 -4.29
CA ALA A 25 -12.31 -5.25 -3.06
C ALA A 25 -10.83 -5.68 -3.06
N PRO A 26 -9.91 -4.81 -2.62
CA PRO A 26 -8.51 -5.18 -2.45
C PRO A 26 -8.39 -6.31 -1.43
N ARG A 27 -7.38 -7.18 -1.58
CA ARG A 27 -7.15 -8.24 -0.59
C ARG A 27 -6.63 -7.60 0.70
N PRO A 28 -6.82 -8.22 1.87
CA PRO A 28 -6.36 -7.67 3.14
C PRO A 28 -4.85 -7.32 3.19
N GLY A 29 -4.02 -7.96 2.36
CA GLY A 29 -2.57 -7.68 2.25
C GLY A 29 -2.19 -6.63 1.18
N ASP A 30 -3.17 -6.13 0.42
CA ASP A 30 -3.00 -5.08 -0.58
C ASP A 30 -3.29 -3.68 0.00
N VAL A 31 -3.87 -3.62 1.21
CA VAL A 31 -4.23 -2.38 1.90
C VAL A 31 -3.22 -2.11 3.00
N VAL A 32 -2.79 -0.86 3.12
CA VAL A 32 -1.97 -0.42 4.25
C VAL A 32 -2.84 -0.46 5.51
N PRO A 33 -2.41 -1.15 6.59
CA PRO A 33 -3.18 -1.18 7.82
C PRO A 33 -3.26 0.21 8.44
N GLU A 34 -4.40 0.52 9.05
CA GLU A 34 -4.61 1.73 9.85
C GLU A 34 -3.84 1.64 11.19
N ASP A 35 -2.52 1.72 11.09
CA ASP A 35 -1.57 1.51 12.19
C ASP A 35 -0.52 2.65 12.21
N PRO A 36 -0.33 3.35 13.34
CA PRO A 36 0.62 4.47 13.41
C PRO A 36 2.09 4.09 13.11
N LEU A 37 2.51 2.87 13.45
CA LEU A 37 3.85 2.39 13.17
C LEU A 37 4.02 2.13 11.67
N ALA A 38 3.02 1.52 11.02
CA ALA A 38 3.04 1.32 9.57
C ALA A 38 3.21 2.65 8.82
N HIS A 39 2.42 3.66 9.20
CA HIS A 39 2.52 5.02 8.65
C HIS A 39 3.89 5.66 8.89
N ALA A 40 4.47 5.49 10.08
CA ALA A 40 5.80 6.02 10.38
C ALA A 40 6.90 5.36 9.53
N LEU A 41 6.82 4.04 9.30
CA LEU A 41 7.75 3.30 8.45
C LEU A 41 7.65 3.74 6.99
N LEU A 42 6.44 3.91 6.46
CA LEU A 42 6.21 4.44 5.12
C LEU A 42 6.79 5.84 4.96
N ARG A 43 6.52 6.75 5.89
CA ARG A 43 7.11 8.11 5.85
C ARG A 43 8.63 8.10 5.91
N ALA A 44 9.22 7.18 6.69
CA ALA A 44 10.67 7.03 6.75
C ALA A 44 11.27 6.53 5.43
N ALA A 45 10.51 5.69 4.69
CA ALA A 45 10.82 5.24 3.34
C ALA A 45 10.49 6.26 2.24
N GLY A 46 9.85 7.39 2.58
CA GLY A 46 9.40 8.37 1.58
C GLY A 46 8.17 7.94 0.79
N ARG A 47 7.26 7.20 1.44
CA ARG A 47 6.00 6.74 0.87
C ARG A 47 4.78 7.25 1.63
N THR A 48 3.65 7.29 0.96
CA THR A 48 2.31 7.53 1.49
C THR A 48 1.48 6.25 1.46
N PRO A 49 0.42 6.11 2.29
CA PRO A 49 -0.45 4.94 2.26
C PRO A 49 -1.17 4.72 0.92
N SER A 50 -1.31 5.78 0.11
CA SER A 50 -1.92 5.73 -1.22
C SER A 50 -0.97 5.27 -2.31
N ASP A 51 0.33 5.15 -2.03
CA ASP A 51 1.29 4.70 -3.04
C ASP A 51 1.05 3.22 -3.37
N ALA A 52 1.11 2.88 -4.65
CA ALA A 52 0.80 1.52 -5.13
C ALA A 52 1.73 0.44 -4.53
N ASP A 53 2.96 0.82 -4.15
CA ASP A 53 3.95 -0.08 -3.53
C ASP A 53 3.91 -0.08 -1.99
N ALA A 54 3.08 0.76 -1.35
CA ALA A 54 3.11 0.95 0.11
C ALA A 54 2.79 -0.34 0.89
N ALA A 55 1.71 -1.04 0.51
CA ALA A 55 1.34 -2.31 1.14
C ALA A 55 2.39 -3.40 0.87
N ALA A 56 2.99 -3.42 -0.32
CA ALA A 56 4.05 -4.35 -0.67
C ALA A 56 5.31 -4.12 0.17
N LEU A 57 5.73 -2.87 0.32
CA LEU A 57 6.87 -2.49 1.15
C LEU A 57 6.67 -2.95 2.60
N LEU A 58 5.49 -2.75 3.18
CA LEU A 58 5.20 -3.18 4.55
C LEU A 58 5.26 -4.70 4.72
N ARG A 59 4.89 -5.48 3.69
CA ARG A 59 4.99 -6.95 3.72
C ARG A 59 6.43 -7.45 3.70
N GLU A 60 7.38 -6.68 3.18
CA GLU A 60 8.80 -7.04 3.22
C GLU A 60 9.47 -6.77 4.57
N LEU A 61 8.80 -5.99 5.44
CA LEU A 61 9.31 -5.67 6.77
C LEU A 61 8.97 -6.78 7.77
N PRO A 62 9.76 -6.89 8.86
CA PRO A 62 9.36 -7.74 9.98
C PRO A 62 7.96 -7.36 10.50
N PRO A 63 7.20 -8.32 11.05
CA PRO A 63 5.86 -8.04 11.58
C PRO A 63 5.86 -6.86 12.56
N LEU A 64 4.86 -5.98 12.45
CA LEU A 64 4.77 -4.78 13.27
C LEU A 64 4.76 -5.09 14.78
N ALA A 65 4.18 -6.21 15.18
CA ALA A 65 4.21 -6.68 16.56
C ALA A 65 5.63 -7.00 17.04
N ALA A 66 6.43 -7.68 16.23
CA ALA A 66 7.83 -7.97 16.53
C ALA A 66 8.66 -6.69 16.61
N LEU A 67 8.44 -5.76 15.67
CA LEU A 67 9.08 -4.45 15.72
C LEU A 67 8.71 -3.68 16.99
N ARG A 68 7.46 -3.75 17.47
CA ARG A 68 7.05 -3.09 18.72
C ARG A 68 7.77 -3.65 19.94
N ALA A 69 8.00 -4.96 19.98
CA ALA A 69 8.68 -5.62 21.08
C ALA A 69 10.19 -5.33 21.14
N ASP A 70 10.82 -4.98 20.02
CA ASP A 70 12.27 -4.77 19.93
C ASP A 70 12.66 -3.38 19.37
N PRO A 71 13.08 -2.44 20.24
CA PRO A 71 13.63 -1.15 19.82
C PRO A 71 14.91 -1.24 18.97
N ALA A 72 15.75 -2.26 19.16
CA ALA A 72 16.98 -2.43 18.40
C ALA A 72 16.67 -2.85 16.96
N ALA A 73 15.71 -3.76 16.75
CA ALA A 73 15.22 -4.12 15.41
C ALA A 73 14.70 -2.89 14.63
N LYS A 74 13.96 -1.99 15.28
CA LYS A 74 13.53 -0.73 14.65
C LYS A 74 14.73 0.12 14.21
N ARG A 75 15.74 0.27 15.08
CA ARG A 75 16.93 1.08 14.81
C ARG A 75 17.77 0.49 13.66
N ALA A 76 17.90 -0.83 13.61
CA ALA A 76 18.60 -1.52 12.53
C ALA A 76 17.93 -1.32 11.16
N LEU A 77 16.60 -1.15 11.14
CA LEU A 77 15.83 -0.92 9.91
C LEU A 77 15.99 0.52 9.37
N TRP A 78 16.27 1.49 10.23
CA TRP A 78 16.22 2.92 9.89
C TRP A 78 17.13 3.35 8.73
N PRO A 79 18.39 2.87 8.62
CA PRO A 79 19.26 3.19 7.49
C PRO A 79 18.67 2.74 6.14
N ARG A 80 18.06 1.54 6.09
CA ARG A 80 17.44 1.00 4.88
C ARG A 80 16.28 1.88 4.43
N LEU A 81 15.37 2.25 5.34
CA LEU A 81 14.23 3.12 5.01
C LEU A 81 14.69 4.49 4.49
N ARG A 82 15.68 5.11 5.14
CA ARG A 82 16.22 6.39 4.68
C ARG A 82 16.95 6.28 3.34
N ALA A 83 17.55 5.14 3.03
CA ALA A 83 18.13 4.89 1.71
C ALA A 83 17.05 4.81 0.62
N LEU A 84 15.95 4.08 0.89
CA LEU A 84 14.78 4.03 -0.01
C LEU A 84 14.22 5.43 -0.28
N ARG A 85 14.09 6.27 0.75
CA ARG A 85 13.63 7.65 0.60
C ARG A 85 14.54 8.49 -0.31
N ARG A 86 15.86 8.27 -0.25
CA ARG A 86 16.82 8.99 -1.10
C ARG A 86 16.79 8.51 -2.55
N GLY A 87 16.56 7.20 -2.77
CA GLY A 87 16.50 6.61 -4.11
C GLY A 87 15.17 6.81 -4.82
N GLY A 88 14.09 7.11 -4.10
CA GLY A 88 12.75 7.34 -4.66
C GLY A 88 12.36 8.81 -4.87
N ALA A 89 13.30 9.75 -4.69
CA ALA A 89 13.07 11.20 -4.87
C ALA A 89 13.49 11.69 -6.28
N ALA A 90 13.24 10.87 -7.31
CA ALA A 90 13.48 11.19 -8.71
C ALA A 90 12.16 11.17 -9.49
#